data_AF-A0A5R2N5Q9-F1
#
_entry.id   AF-A0A5R2N5Q9-F1
#
_cell.length_a   1.000
_cell.length_b   1.000
_cell.length_c   1.000
_cell.angle_alpha   90.00
_cell.angle_beta   90.00
_cell.angle_gamma   90.00
#
_symmetry.space_group_name_H-M   'P 1'
#
loop_
_entity.id
_entity.type
_entity.pdbx_description
1 polymer ?
#
loop_
_entity_poly.entity_id
_entity_poly.type
_entity_poly.pdbx_seq_one_letter_code
_entity_poly.pdbx_strand_id
1 'polypeptide(L)'
;QIAVMRVFAVGSWSHFGSLVVSLAMLGFSLSSVVIFAGKGWFDRHWQGAATVALLLIGPLAVGSNLIAQTVPFNAIFLVSDPQQKWRLLANFLLYLLPFLAGAFFLGIVFLKSRTAFGRVYFADLTGSGLAGLVVLVSLYLFAPETIIVVPLLLWAAGSLLWFAAFGAWKSVVAGLVVAALSISGYLLLPGLT
;
A
#
# COMPACT_ATOMS: atom_id res chain seq x y z
N GLN A 1 5.10 4.38 0.45
CA GLN A 1 5.53 5.36 -0.57
C GLN A 1 7.04 5.38 -0.74
N ILE A 2 7.81 5.72 0.31
CA ILE A 2 9.28 5.86 0.28
C ILE A 2 10.00 4.59 -0.22
N ALA A 3 9.61 3.40 0.27
CA ALA A 3 10.17 2.11 -0.15
C ALA A 3 9.99 1.85 -1.67
N VAL A 4 8.78 2.09 -2.18
CA VAL A 4 8.46 1.95 -3.61
C VAL A 4 9.26 2.96 -4.45
N MET A 5 9.39 4.22 -3.98
CA MET A 5 10.22 5.22 -4.64
C MET A 5 11.71 4.80 -4.72
N ARG A 6 12.26 4.18 -3.67
CA ARG A 6 13.64 3.65 -3.66
C ARG A 6 13.83 2.55 -4.70
N VAL A 7 12.93 1.55 -4.72
CA VAL A 7 12.98 0.44 -5.68
C VAL A 7 12.94 0.96 -7.12
N PHE A 8 12.07 1.93 -7.41
CA PHE A 8 12.00 2.56 -8.72
C PHE A 8 13.20 3.45 -9.06
N ALA A 9 13.72 4.21 -8.10
CA ALA A 9 14.86 5.08 -8.31
C ALA A 9 16.14 4.28 -8.65
N VAL A 10 16.29 3.10 -8.03
CA VAL A 10 17.40 2.18 -8.32
C VAL A 10 17.21 1.48 -9.69
N GLY A 11 15.96 1.19 -10.08
CA GLY A 11 15.67 0.48 -11.33
C GLY A 11 15.60 1.32 -12.61
N SER A 12 15.09 2.57 -12.58
CA SER A 12 14.82 3.34 -13.82
C SER A 12 14.60 4.86 -13.64
N TRP A 13 15.38 5.53 -12.78
CA TRP A 13 15.46 7.00 -12.59
C TRP A 13 14.56 7.67 -11.54
N SER A 14 15.08 8.79 -10.99
CA SER A 14 14.50 9.68 -9.98
C SER A 14 13.16 10.32 -10.35
N HIS A 15 12.82 10.42 -11.64
CA HIS A 15 11.55 10.99 -12.11
C HIS A 15 10.31 10.15 -11.76
N PHE A 16 10.47 8.88 -11.37
CA PHE A 16 9.37 8.03 -10.91
C PHE A 16 8.86 8.38 -9.51
N GLY A 17 9.57 9.22 -8.75
CA GLY A 17 9.11 9.71 -7.45
C GLY A 17 7.79 10.49 -7.57
N SER A 18 7.70 11.44 -8.50
CA SER A 18 6.47 12.22 -8.72
C SER A 18 5.30 11.36 -9.18
N LEU A 19 5.58 10.30 -9.95
CA LEU A 19 4.58 9.32 -10.38
C LEU A 19 3.96 8.59 -9.19
N VAL A 20 4.78 8.16 -8.23
CA VAL A 20 4.30 7.51 -7.00
C VAL A 20 3.48 8.46 -6.13
N VAL A 21 3.81 9.76 -6.10
CA VAL A 21 2.99 10.77 -5.41
C VAL A 21 1.63 10.91 -6.09
N SER A 22 1.60 11.05 -7.42
CA SER A 22 0.35 11.14 -8.18
C SER A 22 -0.55 9.92 -8.00
N LEU A 23 0.03 8.72 -7.94
CA LEU A 23 -0.70 7.47 -7.63
C LEU A 23 -1.34 7.50 -6.26
N ALA A 24 -0.60 7.95 -5.24
CA ALA A 24 -1.13 8.08 -3.89
C ALA A 24 -2.31 9.07 -3.88
N MET A 25 -2.15 10.25 -4.50
CA MET A 25 -3.23 11.23 -4.58
C MET A 25 -4.45 10.70 -5.35
N LEU A 26 -4.24 10.02 -6.48
CA LEU A 26 -5.30 9.39 -7.26
C LEU A 26 -6.06 8.33 -6.45
N GLY A 27 -5.35 7.50 -5.69
CA GLY A 27 -5.93 6.50 -4.80
C GLY A 27 -6.83 7.14 -3.74
N PHE A 28 -6.37 8.21 -3.10
CA PHE A 28 -7.18 8.98 -2.15
C PHE A 28 -8.41 9.63 -2.80
N SER A 29 -8.25 10.23 -3.98
CA SER A 29 -9.38 10.84 -4.69
C SER A 29 -10.42 9.80 -5.12
N LEU A 30 -10.00 8.70 -5.73
CA LEU A 30 -10.89 7.64 -6.20
C LEU A 30 -11.63 6.98 -5.03
N SER A 31 -10.91 6.65 -3.95
CA SER A 31 -11.51 6.08 -2.75
C SER A 31 -12.57 7.02 -2.14
N SER A 32 -12.26 8.32 -2.05
CA SER A 32 -13.19 9.32 -1.49
C SER A 32 -14.49 9.41 -2.29
N VAL A 33 -14.41 9.38 -3.63
CA VAL A 33 -15.59 9.38 -4.51
C VAL A 33 -16.45 8.15 -4.29
N VAL A 34 -15.84 6.96 -4.21
CA VAL A 34 -16.57 5.70 -4.00
C VAL A 34 -17.22 5.67 -2.61
N ILE A 35 -16.51 6.12 -1.57
CA ILE A 35 -17.05 6.21 -0.20
C ILE A 35 -18.21 7.21 -0.15
N PHE A 36 -18.10 8.33 -0.84
CA PHE A 36 -19.16 9.33 -0.91
C PHE A 36 -20.40 8.80 -1.63
N ALA A 37 -20.25 8.13 -2.78
CA ALA A 37 -21.34 7.52 -3.52
C ALA A 37 -22.02 6.39 -2.74
N GLY A 38 -21.25 5.59 -1.99
CA GLY A 38 -21.73 4.45 -1.20
C GLY A 38 -21.97 4.75 0.28
N LYS A 39 -22.06 6.02 0.69
CA LYS A 39 -21.98 6.44 2.10
C LYS A 39 -22.88 5.64 3.05
N GLY A 40 -24.13 5.37 2.65
CA GLY A 40 -25.09 4.62 3.48
C GLY A 40 -24.70 3.15 3.71
N TRP A 41 -24.04 2.51 2.75
CA TRP A 41 -23.53 1.15 2.89
C TRP A 41 -22.27 1.11 3.76
N PHE A 42 -21.33 2.03 3.49
CA PHE A 42 -20.08 2.12 4.24
C PHE A 42 -20.31 2.49 5.71
N ASP A 43 -21.30 3.31 6.03
CA ASP A 43 -21.60 3.66 7.43
C ASP A 43 -22.15 2.46 8.22
N ARG A 44 -22.92 1.57 7.56
CA ARG A 44 -23.46 0.34 8.18
C ARG A 44 -22.43 -0.78 8.28
N HIS A 45 -21.59 -0.96 7.27
CA HIS A 45 -20.62 -2.05 7.18
C HIS A 45 -19.16 -1.59 7.37
N TRP A 46 -18.94 -0.46 8.05
CA TRP A 46 -17.62 0.17 8.16
C TRP A 46 -16.54 -0.76 8.70
N GLN A 47 -16.86 -1.60 9.69
CA GLN A 47 -15.91 -2.55 10.27
C GLN A 47 -15.46 -3.62 9.27
N GLY A 48 -16.42 -4.19 8.53
CA GLY A 48 -16.13 -5.20 7.52
C GLY A 48 -15.33 -4.62 6.36
N ALA A 49 -15.76 -3.46 5.84
CA ALA A 49 -15.08 -2.78 4.75
C ALA A 49 -13.66 -2.33 5.13
N ALA A 50 -13.46 -1.78 6.34
CA ALA A 50 -12.14 -1.43 6.85
C ALA A 50 -11.25 -2.67 7.06
N THR A 51 -11.80 -3.77 7.58
CA THR A 51 -11.06 -5.03 7.78
C THR A 51 -10.59 -5.60 6.44
N VAL A 52 -11.48 -5.67 5.44
CA VAL A 52 -11.13 -6.15 4.10
C VAL A 52 -10.09 -5.24 3.44
N ALA A 53 -10.29 -3.91 3.49
CA ALA A 53 -9.32 -2.97 2.95
C ALA A 53 -7.95 -3.13 3.60
N LEU A 54 -7.90 -3.23 4.93
CA LEU A 54 -6.66 -3.41 5.69
C LEU A 54 -5.97 -4.73 5.35
N LEU A 55 -6.72 -5.84 5.27
CA LEU A 55 -6.19 -7.15 4.93
C LEU A 55 -5.67 -7.23 3.49
N LEU A 56 -6.29 -6.50 2.55
CA LEU A 56 -5.88 -6.50 1.14
C LEU A 56 -4.59 -5.73 0.87
N ILE A 57 -4.19 -4.77 1.72
CA ILE A 57 -2.98 -3.95 1.51
C ILE A 57 -1.73 -4.82 1.35
N GLY A 58 -1.52 -5.80 2.24
CA GLY A 58 -0.34 -6.68 2.21
C GLY A 58 -0.25 -7.51 0.92
N PRO A 59 -1.26 -8.35 0.60
CA PRO A 59 -1.29 -9.15 -0.62
C PRO A 59 -1.21 -8.32 -1.89
N LEU A 60 -1.88 -7.16 -1.94
CA LEU A 60 -1.78 -6.26 -3.08
C LEU A 60 -0.39 -5.64 -3.19
N ALA A 61 0.25 -5.26 -2.09
CA ALA A 61 1.61 -4.71 -2.14
C ALA A 61 2.62 -5.74 -2.67
N VAL A 62 2.52 -7.00 -2.23
CA VAL A 62 3.40 -8.09 -2.68
C VAL A 62 3.07 -8.50 -4.12
N GLY A 63 1.80 -8.76 -4.41
CA GLY A 63 1.34 -9.17 -5.75
C GLY A 63 1.64 -8.11 -6.81
N SER A 64 1.35 -6.83 -6.53
CA SER A 64 1.67 -5.74 -7.46
C SER A 64 3.17 -5.61 -7.70
N ASN A 65 4.01 -5.79 -6.67
CA ASN A 65 5.45 -5.70 -6.85
C ASN A 65 6.02 -6.88 -7.66
N LEU A 66 5.61 -8.11 -7.36
CA LEU A 66 6.05 -9.30 -8.09
C LEU A 66 5.58 -9.27 -9.56
N ILE A 67 4.32 -8.92 -9.81
CA ILE A 67 3.80 -8.82 -11.19
C ILE A 67 4.50 -7.69 -11.93
N ALA A 68 4.75 -6.54 -11.29
CA ALA A 68 5.46 -5.44 -11.92
C ALA A 68 6.89 -5.83 -12.36
N GLN A 69 7.58 -6.69 -11.60
CA GLN A 69 8.89 -7.22 -12.00
C GLN A 69 8.80 -8.10 -13.26
N THR A 70 7.68 -8.78 -13.51
CA THR A 70 7.46 -9.58 -14.74
C THR A 70 7.07 -8.77 -15.97
N VAL A 71 6.80 -7.47 -15.82
CA VAL A 71 6.45 -6.57 -16.93
C VAL A 71 7.69 -5.72 -17.25
N PRO A 72 8.63 -6.19 -18.10
CA PRO A 72 9.82 -5.44 -18.45
C PRO A 72 9.42 -4.16 -19.18
N PHE A 73 9.57 -3.05 -18.49
CA PHE A 73 9.35 -1.71 -18.99
C PHE A 73 10.71 -1.06 -19.28
N ASN A 74 10.92 -0.63 -20.52
CA ASN A 74 12.11 0.11 -20.91
C ASN A 74 11.71 1.52 -21.33
N ALA A 75 12.02 2.51 -20.49
CA ALA A 75 11.68 3.91 -20.74
C ALA A 75 12.24 4.45 -22.06
N ILE A 76 13.38 3.93 -22.51
CA ILE A 76 14.07 4.33 -23.75
C ILE A 76 13.24 4.00 -24.99
N PHE A 77 12.48 2.89 -24.98
CA PHE A 77 11.65 2.47 -26.12
C PHE A 77 10.23 3.06 -26.09
N LEU A 78 9.89 3.89 -25.09
CA LEU A 78 8.55 4.43 -24.92
C LEU A 78 8.06 5.30 -26.10
N VAL A 79 9.00 5.98 -26.77
CA VAL A 79 8.70 6.82 -27.94
C VAL A 79 8.56 5.97 -29.21
N SER A 80 9.31 4.86 -29.29
CA SER A 80 9.43 4.03 -30.49
C SER A 80 8.40 2.90 -30.56
N ASP A 81 7.97 2.36 -29.41
CA ASP A 81 7.08 1.21 -29.34
C ASP A 81 5.75 1.57 -28.62
N PRO A 82 4.61 1.58 -29.32
CA PRO A 82 3.29 1.82 -28.74
C PRO A 82 2.94 0.83 -27.61
N GLN A 83 3.48 -0.39 -27.65
CA GLN A 83 3.18 -1.43 -26.68
C GLN A 83 3.76 -1.12 -25.29
N GLN A 84 4.85 -0.32 -25.23
CA GLN A 84 5.44 0.16 -23.98
C GLN A 84 4.51 1.11 -23.22
N LYS A 85 3.65 1.86 -23.92
CA LYS A 85 2.64 2.73 -23.28
C LYS A 85 1.61 1.92 -22.48
N TRP A 86 1.20 0.77 -23.01
CA TRP A 86 0.27 -0.13 -22.33
C TRP A 86 0.93 -0.84 -21.14
N ARG A 87 2.20 -1.21 -21.25
CA ARG A 87 2.98 -1.76 -20.13
C ARG A 87 3.19 -0.74 -19.01
N LEU A 88 3.41 0.52 -19.35
CA LEU A 88 3.48 1.61 -18.38
C LEU A 88 2.13 1.79 -17.66
N LEU A 89 1.02 1.81 -18.41
CA LEU A 89 -0.32 1.89 -17.83
C LEU A 89 -0.61 0.69 -16.91
N ALA A 90 -0.26 -0.53 -17.33
CA ALA A 90 -0.43 -1.73 -16.52
C ALA A 90 0.36 -1.65 -15.20
N ASN A 91 1.64 -1.26 -15.25
CA ASN A 91 2.44 -1.02 -14.05
C ASN A 91 1.80 0.06 -13.17
N PHE A 92 1.34 1.17 -13.77
CA PHE A 92 0.67 2.25 -13.05
C PHE A 92 -0.58 1.75 -12.29
N LEU A 93 -1.44 0.98 -12.96
CA LEU A 93 -2.64 0.39 -12.36
C LEU A 93 -2.29 -0.62 -11.26
N LEU A 94 -1.27 -1.46 -11.46
CA LEU A 94 -0.82 -2.43 -10.46
C LEU A 94 -0.36 -1.73 -9.18
N TYR A 95 0.46 -0.69 -9.30
CA TYR A 95 0.93 0.05 -8.13
C TYR A 95 -0.15 0.93 -7.50
N LEU A 96 -1.22 1.29 -8.22
CA LEU A 96 -2.37 2.00 -7.66
C LEU A 96 -3.11 1.15 -6.61
N LEU A 97 -3.22 -0.17 -6.82
CA LEU A 97 -4.01 -1.08 -5.97
C LEU A 97 -3.67 -1.01 -4.46
N PRO A 98 -2.40 -1.14 -4.02
CA PRO A 98 -2.08 -1.05 -2.60
C PRO A 98 -2.36 0.34 -2.01
N PHE A 99 -2.13 1.42 -2.78
CA PHE A 99 -2.45 2.79 -2.34
C PHE A 99 -3.96 3.01 -2.24
N LEU A 100 -4.73 2.47 -3.18
CA LEU A 100 -6.18 2.55 -3.19
C LEU A 100 -6.77 1.81 -1.97
N ALA A 101 -6.28 0.60 -1.66
CA ALA A 101 -6.70 -0.14 -0.47
C ALA A 101 -6.40 0.62 0.83
N GLY A 102 -5.20 1.20 0.95
CA GLY A 102 -4.84 2.05 2.08
C GLY A 102 -5.72 3.30 2.21
N ALA A 103 -6.00 3.97 1.08
CA ALA A 103 -6.89 5.12 1.02
C ALA A 103 -8.33 4.76 1.44
N PHE A 104 -8.83 3.58 1.03
CA PHE A 104 -10.14 3.08 1.48
C PHE A 104 -10.19 2.86 2.97
N PHE A 105 -9.18 2.21 3.54
CA PHE A 105 -9.11 1.99 4.98
C PHE A 105 -9.17 3.33 5.74
N LEU A 106 -8.30 4.27 5.42
CA LEU A 106 -8.28 5.60 6.07
C LEU A 106 -9.57 6.39 5.83
N GLY A 107 -10.10 6.37 4.61
CA GLY A 107 -11.33 7.06 4.26
C GLY A 107 -12.54 6.56 5.06
N ILE A 108 -12.66 5.25 5.27
CA ILE A 108 -13.73 4.65 6.09
C ILE A 108 -13.56 5.00 7.56
N VAL A 109 -12.32 4.94 8.08
CA VAL A 109 -12.02 5.29 9.48
C VAL A 109 -12.31 6.76 9.76
N PHE A 110 -11.94 7.67 8.86
CA PHE A 110 -12.26 9.09 8.97
C PHE A 110 -13.76 9.37 8.82
N LEU A 111 -14.46 8.65 7.94
CA LEU A 111 -15.91 8.78 7.81
C LEU A 111 -16.63 8.45 9.12
N LYS A 112 -16.17 7.43 9.85
CA LYS A 112 -16.76 7.02 11.13
C LYS A 112 -16.35 7.91 12.30
N SER A 113 -15.10 8.35 12.33
CA SER A 113 -14.50 9.06 13.46
C SER A 113 -14.76 10.57 13.47
N ARG A 114 -15.93 11.03 12.99
CA ARG A 114 -16.24 12.47 12.84
C ARG A 114 -16.11 13.26 14.14
N THR A 115 -16.47 12.66 15.27
CA THR A 115 -16.43 13.29 16.60
C THR A 115 -15.03 13.34 17.21
N ALA A 116 -14.13 12.46 16.78
CA ALA A 116 -12.75 12.36 17.26
C ALA A 116 -11.72 12.62 16.14
N PHE A 117 -12.14 13.31 15.07
CA PHE A 117 -11.34 13.45 13.85
C PHE A 117 -9.93 13.98 14.14
N GLY A 118 -9.80 15.00 14.98
CA GLY A 118 -8.49 15.57 15.34
C GLY A 118 -7.53 14.56 15.99
N ARG A 119 -8.03 13.66 16.85
CA ARG A 119 -7.18 12.64 17.51
C ARG A 119 -6.74 11.56 16.52
N VAL A 120 -7.65 11.11 15.66
CA VAL A 120 -7.37 10.09 14.64
C VAL A 120 -6.44 10.65 13.57
N TYR A 121 -6.65 11.89 13.15
CA TYR A 121 -5.78 12.59 12.19
C TYR A 121 -4.39 12.84 12.75
N PHE A 122 -4.29 13.24 14.03
CA PHE A 122 -2.99 13.38 14.70
C PHE A 122 -2.24 12.03 14.78
N ALA A 123 -2.95 10.95 15.11
CA ALA A 123 -2.37 9.62 15.14
C ALA A 123 -1.92 9.15 13.73
N ASP A 124 -2.68 9.46 12.68
CA ASP A 124 -2.33 9.17 11.29
C ASP A 124 -1.08 9.94 10.83
N LEU A 125 -1.01 11.25 11.10
CA LEU A 125 0.16 12.08 10.78
C LEU A 125 1.41 11.64 11.56
N THR A 126 1.26 11.39 12.87
CA THR A 126 2.39 10.96 13.70
C THR A 126 2.85 9.56 13.31
N GLY A 127 1.93 8.64 13.06
CA GLY A 127 2.20 7.27 12.64
C GLY A 127 2.88 7.21 11.27
N SER A 128 2.38 7.97 10.29
CA SER A 128 3.00 8.05 8.96
C SER A 128 4.38 8.72 8.99
N GLY A 129 4.58 9.74 9.83
CA GLY A 129 5.88 10.35 10.07
C GLY A 129 6.90 9.38 10.68
N LEU A 130 6.51 8.66 11.74
CA LEU A 130 7.36 7.64 12.37
C LEU A 130 7.67 6.48 11.42
N ALA A 131 6.66 5.97 10.70
CA ALA A 131 6.87 4.95 9.68
C ALA A 131 7.81 5.44 8.57
N GLY A 132 7.70 6.71 8.18
CA GLY A 132 8.61 7.36 7.25
C GLY A 132 10.05 7.36 7.75
N LEU A 133 10.28 7.76 9.00
CA LEU A 133 11.60 7.73 9.64
C LEU A 133 12.16 6.30 9.72
N VAL A 134 11.35 5.32 10.13
CA VAL A 134 11.75 3.91 10.19
C VAL A 134 12.19 3.41 8.82
N VAL A 135 11.41 3.71 7.77
CA VAL A 135 11.76 3.34 6.40
C VAL A 135 13.03 4.06 5.95
N LEU A 136 13.19 5.36 6.22
CA LEU A 136 14.37 6.15 5.89
C LEU A 136 15.64 5.61 6.56
N VAL A 137 15.60 5.27 7.84
CA VAL A 137 16.73 4.66 8.55
C VAL A 137 17.04 3.27 7.96
N SER A 138 16.00 2.50 7.66
CA SER A 138 16.14 1.17 7.03
C SER A 138 16.80 1.27 5.65
N LEU A 139 16.67 2.39 4.94
CA LEU A 139 17.35 2.61 3.66
C LEU A 139 18.89 2.54 3.77
N TYR A 140 19.46 2.85 4.93
CA TYR A 140 20.91 2.77 5.19
C TYR A 140 21.39 1.37 5.58
N LEU A 141 20.48 0.52 6.08
CA LEU A 141 20.81 -0.79 6.64
C LEU A 141 20.54 -1.94 5.66
N PHE A 142 19.59 -1.76 4.75
CA PHE A 142 19.09 -2.84 3.88
C PHE A 142 19.26 -2.52 2.39
N ALA A 143 19.53 -3.57 1.61
CA ALA A 143 19.55 -3.50 0.16
C ALA A 143 18.16 -3.16 -0.41
N PRO A 144 18.06 -2.46 -1.56
CA PRO A 144 16.79 -2.04 -2.16
C PRO A 144 15.79 -3.17 -2.36
N GLU A 145 16.29 -4.38 -2.63
CA GLU A 145 15.50 -5.61 -2.83
C GLU A 145 14.80 -6.10 -1.57
N THR A 146 15.27 -5.74 -0.37
CA THR A 146 14.66 -6.16 0.90
C THR A 146 13.83 -5.05 1.55
N ILE A 147 13.83 -3.86 0.96
CA ILE A 147 13.25 -2.66 1.55
C ILE A 147 11.72 -2.73 1.70
N ILE A 148 11.04 -3.56 0.90
CA ILE A 148 9.58 -3.74 0.92
C ILE A 148 9.12 -4.52 2.16
N VAL A 149 10.01 -5.33 2.75
CA VAL A 149 9.70 -6.09 3.98
C VAL A 149 9.40 -5.16 5.14
N VAL A 150 10.08 -4.01 5.24
CA VAL A 150 9.90 -3.07 6.36
C VAL A 150 8.47 -2.49 6.39
N PRO A 151 7.92 -1.92 5.29
CA PRO A 151 6.51 -1.54 5.22
C PRO A 151 5.53 -2.69 5.48
N LEU A 152 5.83 -3.92 5.03
CA LEU A 152 4.98 -5.08 5.27
C LEU A 152 4.92 -5.46 6.75
N LEU A 153 6.04 -5.39 7.46
CA LEU A 153 6.11 -5.62 8.91
C LEU A 153 5.35 -4.55 9.68
N LEU A 154 5.49 -3.27 9.30
CA LEU A 154 4.74 -2.18 9.89
C LEU A 154 3.24 -2.32 9.66
N TRP A 155 2.83 -2.74 8.47
CA TRP A 155 1.43 -3.06 8.16
C TRP A 155 0.92 -4.26 8.97
N ALA A 156 1.70 -5.33 9.09
CA ALA A 156 1.36 -6.49 9.89
C ALA A 156 1.16 -6.09 11.35
N ALA A 157 2.12 -5.39 11.96
CA ALA A 157 2.02 -4.90 13.33
C ALA A 157 0.80 -3.99 13.52
N GLY A 158 0.58 -3.04 12.61
CA GLY A 158 -0.58 -2.14 12.65
C GLY A 158 -1.92 -2.87 12.54
N SER A 159 -2.02 -3.87 11.66
CA SER A 159 -3.24 -4.67 11.52
C SER A 159 -3.54 -5.52 12.75
N LEU A 160 -2.52 -6.10 13.38
CA LEU A 160 -2.67 -6.87 14.61
C LEU A 160 -3.14 -5.99 15.77
N LEU A 161 -2.52 -4.81 15.95
CA LEU A 161 -2.93 -3.85 16.97
C LEU A 161 -4.36 -3.36 16.74
N TRP A 162 -4.73 -3.11 15.49
CA TRP A 162 -6.10 -2.73 15.12
C TRP A 162 -7.11 -3.82 15.48
N PHE A 163 -6.90 -5.06 15.04
CA PHE A 163 -7.83 -6.15 15.31
C PHE A 163 -7.89 -6.55 16.79
N ALA A 164 -6.76 -6.44 17.51
CA ALA A 164 -6.71 -6.63 18.96
C ALA A 164 -7.53 -5.57 19.70
N ALA A 165 -7.43 -4.29 19.29
CA ALA A 165 -8.18 -3.19 19.90
C ALA A 165 -9.71 -3.36 19.76
N PHE A 166 -10.17 -3.99 18.68
CA PHE A 166 -11.59 -4.31 18.46
C PHE A 166 -12.03 -5.68 18.96
N GLY A 167 -11.15 -6.45 19.62
CA GLY A 167 -11.46 -7.79 20.15
C GLY A 167 -11.79 -8.83 19.07
N ALA A 168 -11.44 -8.57 17.81
CA ALA A 168 -11.82 -9.38 16.67
C ALA A 168 -10.81 -10.54 16.44
N TRP A 169 -10.77 -11.51 17.36
CA TRP A 169 -9.77 -12.59 17.35
C TRP A 169 -9.70 -13.37 16.02
N LYS A 170 -10.83 -13.58 15.36
CA LYS A 170 -10.87 -14.20 14.01
C LYS A 170 -10.11 -13.36 12.97
N SER A 171 -10.23 -12.03 13.03
CA SER A 171 -9.51 -11.10 12.16
C SER A 171 -8.03 -10.98 12.53
N VAL A 172 -7.68 -11.15 13.81
CA VAL A 172 -6.27 -11.24 14.25
C VAL A 172 -5.61 -12.46 13.63
N VAL A 173 -6.24 -13.64 13.70
CA VAL A 173 -5.72 -14.87 13.09
C VAL A 173 -5.65 -14.73 11.57
N ALA A 174 -6.70 -14.18 10.94
CA ALA A 174 -6.68 -13.91 9.50
C ALA A 174 -5.54 -12.94 9.13
N GLY A 175 -5.33 -11.87 9.91
CA GLY A 175 -4.24 -10.92 9.72
C GLY A 175 -2.86 -11.56 9.85
N LEU A 176 -2.66 -12.43 10.85
CA LEU A 176 -1.42 -13.21 10.99
C LEU A 176 -1.18 -14.13 9.80
N VAL A 177 -2.20 -14.85 9.35
CA VAL A 177 -2.10 -15.76 8.20
C VAL A 177 -1.79 -14.98 6.92
N VAL A 178 -2.48 -13.87 6.68
CA VAL A 178 -2.26 -13.04 5.49
C VAL A 178 -0.88 -12.38 5.54
N ALA A 179 -0.44 -11.91 6.70
CA ALA A 179 0.91 -11.37 6.88
C ALA A 179 1.98 -12.43 6.67
N ALA A 180 1.82 -13.62 7.25
CA ALA A 180 2.73 -14.74 7.06
C ALA A 180 2.79 -15.16 5.59
N LEU A 181 1.65 -15.28 4.90
CA LEU A 181 1.59 -15.60 3.47
C LEU A 181 2.22 -14.51 2.60
N SER A 182 2.00 -13.23 2.91
CA SER A 182 2.56 -12.11 2.15
C SER A 182 4.08 -12.02 2.32
N ILE A 183 4.57 -12.15 3.56
CA ILE A 183 6.00 -12.12 3.87
C ILE A 183 6.69 -13.38 3.32
N SER A 184 6.10 -14.56 3.50
CA SER A 184 6.63 -15.81 2.96
C SER A 184 6.61 -15.80 1.43
N GLY A 185 5.55 -15.29 0.81
CA GLY A 185 5.46 -15.11 -0.63
C GLY A 185 6.56 -14.19 -1.16
N TYR A 186 6.83 -13.08 -0.47
CA TYR A 186 7.93 -12.18 -0.82
C TYR A 186 9.32 -12.79 -0.66
N LEU A 187 9.53 -13.60 0.39
CA LEU A 187 10.84 -14.20 0.69
C LEU A 187 11.11 -15.49 -0.11
N LEU A 188 10.07 -16.25 -0.47
CA LEU A 188 10.17 -17.53 -1.18
C LEU A 188 10.08 -17.40 -2.69
N LEU A 189 9.43 -16.35 -3.22
CA LEU A 189 9.48 -16.04 -4.64
C LEU A 189 10.78 -15.28 -4.86
N PRO A 190 11.83 -15.91 -5.42
CA PRO A 190 13.07 -15.22 -5.69
C PRO A 190 12.72 -14.01 -6.56
N GLY A 191 13.18 -12.82 -6.14
CA GLY A 191 13.34 -11.71 -7.06
C GLY A 191 14.17 -12.26 -8.21
N LEU A 192 13.54 -12.42 -9.37
CA LEU A 192 14.24 -12.78 -10.59
C LEU A 192 15.24 -11.65 -10.82
N THR A 193 16.51 -11.98 -10.53
CA THR A 193 17.71 -11.21 -10.84
C THR A 193 17.62 -10.47 -12.15
#